data_AF-A0AB34HJE6-F1
#
_entry.id   AF-A0AB34HJE6-F1
#
_cell.length_a   1.000
_cell.length_b   1.000
_cell.length_c   1.000
_cell.angle_alpha   90.00
_cell.angle_beta   90.00
_cell.angle_gamma   90.00
#
_symmetry.space_group_name_H-M   'P 1'
#
loop_
_entity.id
_entity.type
_entity.pdbx_description
1 polymer ?
#
loop_
_entity_poly.entity_id
_entity_poly.type
_entity_poly.pdbx_seq_one_letter_code
_entity_poly.pdbx_strand_id
1 'polypeptide(L)'
;MLPDVSLGRYAYVRGGGGPWANGSALALCQCYYHRGHVDPANDTFDIDPMVITDCIRVDPPERPPVPPSDELSLLDGSTSYKNLTLKFHKLINVTIHFQLKTINLQSLINNEIPDCYTFSILVSPQRLGSAEVYSVPSRPATPLQITFDNKAHSGRIPISLETEAHIQECKHPSVFGHGDNSFRLLFDVVVILTCAFSFLLCARSLLRGFLLQNEFVRFMRRQRGQVISLWERLEFVNGWYILLVTSDVLTISGTIMKIGIEAKNLASYDVCSILLGTSTLLVWVGVIRYLTFFHKYNVSLRHAGGALPAAATCPVIPTPTPR
;
A
#
# COMPACT_ATOMS: atom_id res chain seq x y z
N MET A 1 -29.80 10.12 7.80
CA MET A 1 -30.16 10.02 6.38
C MET A 1 -29.29 9.06 5.59
N LEU A 2 -28.00 8.85 5.94
CA LEU A 2 -27.16 7.91 5.18
C LEU A 2 -27.82 6.52 4.99
N PRO A 3 -28.41 5.88 6.02
CA PRO A 3 -29.08 4.57 5.85
C PRO A 3 -30.34 4.60 4.97
N ASP A 4 -30.93 5.78 4.76
CA ASP A 4 -32.17 5.95 3.98
C ASP A 4 -31.89 6.20 2.50
N VAL A 5 -30.70 6.70 2.17
CA VAL A 5 -30.31 7.13 0.81
C VAL A 5 -29.30 6.17 0.17
N SER A 6 -28.43 5.53 0.97
CA SER A 6 -27.39 4.66 0.43
C SER A 6 -27.93 3.31 -0.02
N LEU A 7 -27.52 2.85 -1.20
CA LEU A 7 -27.79 1.48 -1.68
C LEU A 7 -27.00 0.42 -0.90
N GLY A 8 -25.81 0.79 -0.40
CA GLY A 8 -24.96 -0.06 0.43
C GLY A 8 -25.36 -0.04 1.91
N ARG A 9 -24.96 -1.07 2.66
CA ARG A 9 -25.23 -1.16 4.10
C ARG A 9 -24.06 -0.61 4.91
N TYR A 10 -24.20 0.61 5.40
CA TYR A 10 -23.19 1.28 6.21
C TYR A 10 -23.64 1.46 7.66
N ALA A 11 -22.73 1.27 8.60
CA ALA A 11 -22.94 1.54 10.03
C ALA A 11 -21.88 2.54 10.53
N TYR A 12 -22.31 3.51 11.34
CA TYR A 12 -21.37 4.47 11.95
C TYR A 12 -20.55 3.79 13.05
N VAL A 13 -19.27 4.16 13.16
CA VAL A 13 -18.42 3.76 14.28
C VAL A 13 -18.44 4.87 15.32
N ARG A 14 -18.69 4.49 16.58
CA ARG A 14 -18.65 5.41 17.73
C ARG A 14 -17.33 5.25 18.47
N GLY A 15 -16.73 6.40 18.78
CA GLY A 15 -15.54 6.47 19.62
C GLY A 15 -14.25 6.02 18.92
N GLY A 16 -13.15 6.61 19.38
CA GLY A 16 -11.79 6.37 18.91
C GLY A 16 -10.88 7.42 19.53
N GLY A 17 -9.64 7.06 19.89
CA GLY A 17 -8.67 8.04 20.39
C GLY A 17 -8.36 9.11 19.34
N GLY A 18 -8.23 10.37 19.75
CA GLY A 18 -8.01 11.52 18.85
C GLY A 18 -9.22 12.46 18.78
N PRO A 19 -9.50 13.14 17.64
CA PRO A 19 -10.59 14.11 17.49
C PRO A 19 -12.01 13.58 17.82
N TRP A 20 -12.19 12.26 17.96
CA TRP A 20 -13.46 11.60 18.37
C TRP A 20 -13.61 11.39 19.89
N ALA A 21 -12.86 12.12 20.71
CA ALA A 21 -12.99 12.06 22.17
C ALA A 21 -14.47 12.22 22.60
N ASN A 22 -14.91 11.35 23.52
CA ASN A 22 -16.28 11.22 24.07
C ASN A 22 -17.29 10.37 23.27
N GLY A 23 -16.83 9.53 22.33
CA GLY A 23 -17.70 8.50 21.73
C GLY A 23 -18.50 8.96 20.51
N SER A 24 -18.24 10.17 20.01
CA SER A 24 -18.98 10.71 18.86
C SER A 24 -18.64 10.01 17.55
N ALA A 25 -19.63 9.89 16.66
CA ALA A 25 -19.45 9.22 15.36
C ALA A 25 -18.97 10.15 14.23
N LEU A 26 -19.22 11.45 14.34
CA LEU A 26 -18.76 12.47 13.40
C LEU A 26 -18.17 13.67 14.14
N ALA A 27 -17.05 14.18 13.65
CA ALA A 27 -16.40 15.38 14.15
C ALA A 27 -16.12 16.34 13.00
N LEU A 28 -16.58 17.58 13.13
CA LEU A 28 -16.35 18.66 12.19
C LEU A 28 -15.36 19.63 12.82
N CYS A 29 -14.16 19.75 12.25
CA CYS A 29 -13.11 20.62 12.75
C CYS A 29 -12.83 21.76 11.78
N GLN A 30 -12.63 22.96 12.30
CA GLN A 30 -12.11 24.10 11.55
C GLN A 30 -10.71 24.43 12.08
N CYS A 31 -9.76 24.66 11.17
CA CYS A 31 -8.46 25.21 11.54
C CYS A 31 -8.37 26.64 11.02
N TYR A 32 -7.96 27.56 11.89
CA TYR A 32 -7.85 28.97 11.56
C TYR A 32 -6.70 29.63 12.32
N TYR A 33 -6.19 30.73 11.79
CA TYR A 33 -5.14 31.53 12.44
C TYR A 33 -5.67 32.18 13.71
N HIS A 34 -4.89 32.14 14.80
CA HIS A 34 -5.26 32.72 16.08
C HIS A 34 -5.67 34.20 15.90
N ARG A 35 -4.82 34.96 15.20
CA ARG A 35 -5.08 36.32 14.73
C ARG A 35 -4.86 36.38 13.21
N GLY A 36 -5.76 37.02 12.48
CA GLY A 36 -5.69 37.09 11.02
C GLY A 36 -6.52 38.24 10.51
N HIS A 37 -6.04 39.46 10.75
CA HIS A 37 -6.65 40.66 10.19
C HIS A 37 -5.97 40.98 8.86
N VAL A 38 -6.74 41.01 7.78
CA VAL A 38 -6.26 41.31 6.44
C VAL A 38 -7.18 42.37 5.87
N ASP A 39 -6.63 43.56 5.63
CA ASP A 39 -7.35 44.68 5.01
C ASP A 39 -6.71 45.02 3.67
N PRO A 40 -7.22 44.47 2.55
CA PRO A 40 -6.68 44.72 1.23
C PRO A 40 -6.95 46.16 0.74
N ALA A 41 -7.87 46.91 1.36
CA ALA A 41 -8.12 48.29 0.98
C ALA A 41 -7.01 49.23 1.50
N ASN A 42 -6.39 48.86 2.61
CA ASN A 42 -5.31 49.61 3.25
C ASN A 42 -3.93 48.94 3.06
N ASP A 43 -3.82 47.89 2.23
CA ASP A 43 -2.60 47.09 2.02
C ASP A 43 -1.92 46.61 3.33
N THR A 44 -2.71 46.35 4.38
CA THR A 44 -2.19 45.96 5.71
C THR A 44 -2.67 44.57 6.12
N PHE A 45 -1.80 43.83 6.81
CA PHE A 45 -2.12 42.54 7.40
C PHE A 45 -1.41 42.34 8.74
N ASP A 46 -2.11 41.71 9.68
CA ASP A 46 -1.63 41.33 11.02
C ASP A 46 -2.08 39.89 11.28
N ILE A 47 -1.15 38.95 11.08
CA ILE A 47 -1.39 37.51 11.12
C ILE A 47 -0.47 36.88 12.15
N ASP A 48 -1.08 36.13 13.07
CA ASP A 48 -0.39 35.23 13.99
C ASP A 48 -0.47 33.82 13.40
N PRO A 49 0.66 33.20 13.01
CA PRO A 49 0.68 31.89 12.37
C PRO A 49 0.28 30.74 13.29
N MET A 50 0.03 31.00 14.58
CA MET A 50 -0.49 29.99 15.50
C MET A 50 -1.85 29.46 15.01
N VAL A 51 -1.91 28.16 14.74
CA VAL A 51 -3.12 27.48 14.27
C VAL A 51 -3.97 27.05 15.45
N ILE A 52 -5.22 27.48 15.49
CA ILE A 52 -6.24 26.98 16.41
C ILE A 52 -7.12 25.98 15.66
N THR A 53 -7.37 24.85 16.29
CA THR A 53 -8.34 23.85 15.83
C THR A 53 -9.56 23.85 16.76
N ASP A 54 -10.73 24.08 16.18
CA ASP A 54 -12.01 24.04 16.90
C ASP A 54 -12.90 22.97 16.27
N CYS A 55 -13.44 22.06 17.10
CA CYS A 55 -14.16 20.87 16.65
C CYS A 55 -15.55 20.76 17.27
N ILE A 56 -16.56 20.63 16.42
CA ILE A 56 -17.93 20.30 16.79
C ILE A 56 -18.17 18.81 16.59
N ARG A 57 -18.74 18.17 17.60
CA ARG A 57 -19.10 16.75 17.55
C ARG A 57 -20.56 16.60 17.17
N VAL A 58 -20.86 15.65 16.29
CA VAL A 58 -22.20 15.38 15.82
C VAL A 58 -22.45 13.89 15.90
N ASP A 59 -23.52 13.53 16.61
CA ASP A 59 -23.99 12.16 16.66
C ASP A 59 -25.20 11.99 15.74
N PRO A 60 -25.13 11.06 14.76
CA PRO A 60 -26.26 10.78 13.89
C PRO A 60 -27.39 10.17 14.73
N PRO A 61 -28.65 10.56 14.48
CA PRO A 61 -29.80 9.96 15.16
C PRO A 61 -29.82 8.47 14.84
N GLU A 62 -29.81 7.62 15.87
CA GLU A 62 -30.11 6.21 15.70
C GLU A 62 -31.59 6.07 15.33
N ARG A 63 -31.90 5.18 14.38
CA ARG A 63 -33.25 4.62 14.36
C ARG A 63 -33.42 3.86 15.67
N PRO A 64 -34.37 4.21 16.54
CA PRO A 64 -34.68 3.34 17.66
C PRO A 64 -35.09 1.97 17.10
N PRO A 65 -34.64 0.85 17.68
CA PRO A 65 -35.34 -0.40 17.47
C PRO A 65 -36.80 -0.18 17.90
N VAL A 66 -37.74 -0.61 17.06
CA VAL A 66 -39.19 -0.49 17.28
C VAL A 66 -39.57 -0.91 18.71
N PRO A 67 -40.49 -0.20 19.41
CA PRO A 67 -40.53 -0.14 20.88
C PRO A 67 -41.41 -1.22 21.50
N PRO A 68 -41.38 -1.38 22.84
CA PRO A 68 -42.60 -1.47 23.62
C PRO A 68 -42.86 -0.14 24.33
N SER A 69 -44.04 0.42 24.06
CA SER A 69 -44.84 1.35 24.88
C SER A 69 -44.13 2.04 26.06
N ASP A 70 -43.92 3.35 25.97
CA ASP A 70 -44.67 4.35 26.75
C ASP A 70 -44.01 5.73 26.63
N GLU A 71 -44.81 6.73 26.99
CA GLU A 71 -44.74 8.13 26.63
C GLU A 71 -43.44 8.90 26.95
N LEU A 72 -43.27 9.96 26.16
CA LEU A 72 -42.72 11.25 26.56
C LEU A 72 -41.22 11.36 26.82
N SER A 73 -40.47 11.60 25.75
CA SER A 73 -39.47 12.69 25.74
C SER A 73 -39.01 12.99 24.32
N LEU A 74 -39.76 13.86 23.64
CA LEU A 74 -39.21 14.71 22.58
C LEU A 74 -38.27 15.73 23.25
N LEU A 75 -37.08 15.29 23.64
CA LEU A 75 -36.00 16.18 24.05
C LEU A 75 -35.13 16.45 22.83
N ASP A 76 -35.23 17.69 22.36
CA ASP A 76 -34.36 18.38 21.41
C ASP A 76 -33.08 17.60 21.04
N GLY A 77 -33.12 16.94 19.89
CA GLY A 77 -31.93 16.44 19.22
C GLY A 77 -31.10 17.63 18.73
N SER A 78 -30.36 18.23 19.67
CA SER A 78 -29.47 19.38 19.52
C SER A 78 -28.87 19.46 18.11
N THR A 79 -29.39 20.38 17.31
CA THR A 79 -28.80 20.74 16.01
C THR A 79 -27.53 21.57 16.25
N SER A 80 -26.54 20.99 16.93
CA SER A 80 -25.28 21.66 17.30
C SER A 80 -24.48 22.12 16.08
N TYR A 81 -24.66 21.47 14.92
CA TYR A 81 -23.98 21.84 13.68
C TYR A 81 -24.52 23.15 13.05
N LYS A 82 -25.73 23.60 13.41
CA LYS A 82 -26.31 24.87 12.91
C LYS A 82 -25.65 26.10 13.52
N ASN A 83 -24.88 25.94 14.60
CA ASN A 83 -24.19 27.02 15.29
C ASN A 83 -22.74 27.22 14.80
N LEU A 84 -22.32 26.56 13.71
CA LEU A 84 -20.98 26.74 13.15
C LEU A 84 -20.90 28.04 12.33
N THR A 85 -20.17 29.02 12.85
CA THR A 85 -19.81 30.23 12.10
C THR A 85 -18.39 30.14 11.58
N LEU A 86 -18.22 29.98 10.26
CA LEU A 86 -16.91 29.91 9.62
C LEU A 86 -16.27 31.30 9.51
N LYS A 87 -15.02 31.42 9.98
CA LYS A 87 -14.25 32.68 9.93
C LYS A 87 -13.37 32.73 8.68
N PHE A 88 -13.96 32.89 7.50
CA PHE A 88 -13.26 32.81 6.19
C PHE A 88 -11.99 33.68 6.08
N HIS A 89 -11.98 34.87 6.69
CA HIS A 89 -10.84 35.79 6.66
C HIS A 89 -9.55 35.22 7.30
N LYS A 90 -9.68 34.22 8.18
CA LYS A 90 -8.55 33.57 8.85
C LYS A 90 -8.61 32.05 8.81
N LEU A 91 -9.52 31.49 7.99
CA LEU A 91 -9.76 30.06 7.87
C LEU A 91 -8.70 29.42 6.98
N ILE A 92 -8.04 28.38 7.49
CA ILE A 92 -7.05 27.60 6.75
C ILE A 92 -7.73 26.43 6.05
N ASN A 93 -8.48 25.63 6.80
CA ASN A 93 -9.26 24.52 6.26
C ASN A 93 -10.41 24.12 7.19
N VAL A 94 -11.36 23.36 6.64
CA VAL A 94 -12.40 22.66 7.39
C VAL A 94 -12.27 21.17 7.09
N THR A 95 -12.35 20.35 8.12
CA THR A 95 -12.19 18.89 8.03
C THR A 95 -13.38 18.19 8.67
N ILE A 96 -13.98 17.25 7.96
CA ILE A 96 -15.09 16.44 8.47
C ILE A 96 -14.59 15.02 8.65
N HIS A 97 -14.51 14.57 9.90
CA HIS A 97 -14.05 13.25 10.30
C HIS A 97 -15.21 12.32 10.65
N PHE A 98 -15.32 11.16 10.01
CA PHE A 98 -16.24 10.10 10.42
C PHE A 98 -15.67 8.70 10.15
N GLN A 99 -16.36 7.65 10.57
CA GLN A 99 -15.96 6.26 10.29
C GLN A 99 -17.20 5.44 9.94
N LEU A 100 -17.08 4.62 8.90
CA LEU A 100 -18.15 3.73 8.45
C LEU A 100 -17.68 2.29 8.41
N LYS A 101 -18.52 1.37 8.87
CA LYS A 101 -18.39 -0.07 8.71
C LYS A 101 -19.32 -0.55 7.62
N THR A 102 -18.84 -1.44 6.78
CA THR A 102 -19.64 -2.20 5.81
C THR A 102 -19.23 -3.67 5.84
N ILE A 103 -20.02 -4.51 5.19
CA ILE A 103 -19.69 -5.91 4.94
C ILE A 103 -19.57 -6.08 3.43
N ASN A 104 -18.43 -6.63 2.99
CA ASN A 104 -18.27 -6.93 1.57
C ASN A 104 -18.87 -8.31 1.26
N LEU A 105 -20.02 -8.28 0.59
CA LEU A 105 -20.71 -9.48 0.15
C LEU A 105 -20.13 -10.03 -1.16
N GLN A 106 -19.27 -9.29 -1.87
CA GLN A 106 -18.64 -9.76 -3.11
C GLN A 106 -17.69 -10.93 -2.86
N SER A 107 -17.05 -11.01 -1.69
CA SER A 107 -16.16 -12.13 -1.31
C SER A 107 -16.89 -13.48 -1.30
N LEU A 108 -18.21 -13.48 -1.07
CA LEU A 108 -19.03 -14.70 -1.12
C LEU A 108 -19.10 -15.33 -2.53
N ILE A 109 -18.94 -14.53 -3.58
CA ILE A 109 -18.95 -15.00 -4.98
C ILE A 109 -17.69 -15.84 -5.27
N ASN A 110 -16.58 -15.54 -4.59
CA ASN A 110 -15.32 -16.25 -4.74
C ASN A 110 -15.13 -17.40 -3.73
N ASN A 111 -16.22 -17.82 -3.06
CA ASN A 111 -16.20 -18.76 -1.96
C ASN A 111 -15.19 -18.36 -0.87
N GLU A 112 -15.09 -17.07 -0.55
CA GLU A 112 -14.27 -16.56 0.56
C GLU A 112 -15.18 -16.09 1.70
N ILE A 113 -14.68 -16.18 2.94
CA ILE A 113 -15.40 -15.72 4.14
C ILE A 113 -15.63 -14.20 4.01
N PRO A 114 -16.86 -13.68 4.25
CA PRO A 114 -17.14 -12.26 4.07
C PRO A 114 -16.28 -11.43 5.02
N ASP A 115 -15.55 -10.48 4.44
CA ASP A 115 -14.72 -9.55 5.19
C ASP A 115 -15.55 -8.38 5.73
N CYS A 116 -15.32 -8.03 7.00
CA CYS A 116 -15.87 -6.82 7.59
C CYS A 116 -14.90 -5.67 7.27
N TYR A 117 -15.34 -4.77 6.38
CA TYR A 117 -14.58 -3.58 6.05
C TYR A 117 -14.92 -2.49 7.04
N THR A 118 -13.90 -2.00 7.75
CA THR A 118 -14.01 -0.73 8.45
C THR A 118 -13.33 0.29 7.55
N PHE A 119 -14.11 1.15 6.90
CA PHE A 119 -13.54 2.26 6.16
C PHE A 119 -13.05 3.32 7.16
N SER A 120 -11.80 3.18 7.57
CA SER A 120 -11.04 4.21 8.30
C SER A 120 -10.26 4.99 7.26
N ILE A 121 -10.83 6.07 6.79
CA ILE A 121 -10.35 6.70 5.58
C ILE A 121 -9.21 7.71 5.81
N LEU A 122 -8.20 7.68 4.95
CA LEU A 122 -6.96 8.45 4.99
C LEU A 122 -6.33 8.30 3.59
N VAL A 123 -5.52 9.24 3.12
CA VAL A 123 -4.59 9.08 1.99
C VAL A 123 -3.33 9.85 2.37
N SER A 124 -2.20 9.25 2.04
CA SER A 124 -0.87 9.80 2.15
C SER A 124 -0.67 11.09 1.32
N PRO A 125 0.17 12.04 1.77
CA PRO A 125 0.46 13.24 1.00
C PRO A 125 1.29 12.92 -0.26
N GLN A 126 1.00 13.67 -1.32
CA GLN A 126 1.83 13.79 -2.53
C GLN A 126 3.30 14.09 -2.16
N ARG A 127 4.21 13.40 -2.85
CA ARG A 127 5.65 13.66 -2.82
C ARG A 127 5.92 15.14 -3.14
N LEU A 128 6.55 15.85 -2.20
CA LEU A 128 7.51 16.89 -2.54
C LEU A 128 8.82 16.51 -1.84
N GLY A 129 9.87 16.33 -2.64
CA GLY A 129 11.12 15.73 -2.18
C GLY A 129 11.82 16.54 -1.10
N SER A 130 12.27 15.85 -0.05
CA SER A 130 13.63 15.93 0.51
C SER A 130 13.70 14.94 1.67
N ALA A 131 14.83 14.24 1.75
CA ALA A 131 15.06 13.14 2.68
C ALA A 131 15.14 13.65 4.13
N GLU A 132 14.43 13.00 5.03
CA GLU A 132 14.85 12.85 6.43
C GLU A 132 14.26 11.55 7.01
N VAL A 133 15.15 10.69 7.48
CA VAL A 133 14.84 9.44 8.17
C VAL A 133 14.54 9.81 9.62
N TYR A 134 13.28 9.65 10.03
CA TYR A 134 12.92 9.53 11.44
C TYR A 134 12.03 8.30 11.62
N SER A 135 12.43 7.45 12.55
CA SER A 135 11.72 6.26 13.00
C SER A 135 10.27 6.59 13.37
N VAL A 136 9.32 5.91 12.73
CA VAL A 136 7.87 6.05 12.95
C VAL A 136 7.49 5.23 14.20
N PRO A 137 7.06 5.84 15.32
CA PRO A 137 6.22 5.13 16.26
C PRO A 137 4.82 5.06 15.66
N SER A 138 4.21 3.87 15.74
CA SER A 138 2.79 3.58 15.47
C SER A 138 1.88 4.82 15.51
N ARG A 139 1.61 5.41 14.33
CA ARG A 139 0.63 6.51 14.21
C ARG A 139 -0.77 5.92 14.36
N PRO A 140 -1.65 6.50 15.19
CA PRO A 140 -3.05 6.13 15.19
C PRO A 140 -3.66 6.50 13.83
N ALA A 141 -4.38 5.56 13.23
CA ALA A 141 -5.10 5.74 11.99
C ALA A 141 -6.04 6.96 12.10
N THR A 142 -5.75 8.02 11.35
CA THR A 142 -6.73 9.08 11.13
C THR A 142 -7.85 8.53 10.22
N PRO A 143 -9.11 8.92 10.41
CA PRO A 143 -10.25 8.44 9.66
C PRO A 143 -10.86 9.52 8.77
N LEU A 144 -11.89 9.05 8.08
CA LEU A 144 -12.58 9.65 6.95
C LEU A 144 -12.66 11.16 6.96
N GLN A 145 -11.80 11.81 6.17
CA GLN A 145 -11.69 13.27 6.14
C GLN A 145 -12.20 13.85 4.81
N ILE A 146 -13.31 14.59 4.87
CA ILE A 146 -13.65 15.56 3.81
C ILE A 146 -12.88 16.84 4.13
N THR A 147 -12.03 17.31 3.22
CA THR A 147 -11.22 18.50 3.42
C THR A 147 -11.67 19.63 2.50
N PHE A 148 -11.96 20.77 3.11
CA PHE A 148 -12.15 22.05 2.44
C PHE A 148 -10.86 22.84 2.60
N ASP A 149 -10.01 22.88 1.57
CA ASP A 149 -8.70 23.51 1.68
C ASP A 149 -8.77 24.98 1.23
N ASN A 150 -8.49 25.91 2.15
CA ASN A 150 -8.43 27.34 1.89
C ASN A 150 -7.00 27.91 2.10
N LYS A 151 -5.96 27.08 2.16
CA LYS A 151 -4.57 27.53 2.38
C LYS A 151 -4.09 28.60 1.40
N ALA A 152 -4.60 28.58 0.16
CA ALA A 152 -4.20 29.53 -0.88
C ALA A 152 -4.93 30.89 -0.79
N HIS A 153 -5.99 31.01 0.01
CA HIS A 153 -6.83 32.22 0.16
C HIS A 153 -7.19 32.91 -1.18
N SER A 154 -7.34 32.12 -2.25
CA SER A 154 -7.54 32.62 -3.62
C SER A 154 -9.01 32.89 -3.98
N GLY A 155 -9.91 32.82 -3.00
CA GLY A 155 -11.36 32.86 -3.22
C GLY A 155 -11.95 31.55 -3.77
N ARG A 156 -11.12 30.55 -4.07
CA ARG A 156 -11.55 29.20 -4.49
C ARG A 156 -11.14 28.17 -3.43
N ILE A 157 -12.13 27.49 -2.87
CA ILE A 157 -11.93 26.43 -1.87
C ILE A 157 -12.17 25.06 -2.54
N PRO A 158 -11.11 24.33 -2.94
CA PRO A 158 -11.25 22.94 -3.37
C PRO A 158 -11.79 22.05 -2.23
N ILE A 159 -12.62 21.09 -2.60
CA ILE A 159 -13.18 20.08 -1.71
C ILE A 159 -12.65 18.72 -2.17
N SER A 160 -11.96 18.01 -1.29
CA SER A 160 -11.51 16.64 -1.53
C SER A 160 -12.16 15.67 -0.54
N LEU A 161 -12.49 14.49 -1.06
CA LEU A 161 -12.88 13.35 -0.25
C LEU A 161 -11.79 12.30 -0.41
N GLU A 162 -11.20 11.94 0.71
CA GLU A 162 -10.17 10.93 0.80
C GLU A 162 -10.80 9.56 1.12
N THR A 163 -10.16 8.41 0.86
CA THR A 163 -10.63 7.05 1.29
C THR A 163 -9.47 6.07 1.61
N GLU A 164 -9.39 5.50 2.83
CA GLU A 164 -8.64 4.29 3.24
C GLU A 164 -9.58 3.22 3.84
N ALA A 165 -9.19 1.96 3.68
CA ALA A 165 -9.94 0.81 4.15
C ALA A 165 -9.09 -0.02 5.11
N HIS A 166 -9.64 -0.32 6.29
CA HIS A 166 -9.08 -1.27 7.25
C HIS A 166 -9.93 -2.55 7.25
N ILE A 167 -9.30 -3.67 6.93
CA ILE A 167 -9.96 -4.97 6.80
C ILE A 167 -9.80 -5.72 8.13
N GLN A 168 -10.90 -6.17 8.72
CA GLN A 168 -10.89 -6.98 9.94
C GLN A 168 -11.88 -8.15 9.83
N GLU A 169 -11.63 -9.23 10.56
CA GLU A 169 -12.58 -10.33 10.67
C GLU A 169 -13.88 -9.92 11.38
N CYS A 170 -15.00 -10.35 10.80
CA CYS A 170 -16.28 -10.30 11.46
C CYS A 170 -16.28 -11.30 12.64
N LYS A 171 -16.87 -10.90 13.78
CA LYS A 171 -16.89 -11.73 15.01
C LYS A 171 -17.60 -13.08 14.84
N HIS A 172 -18.59 -13.18 13.93
CA HIS A 172 -19.34 -14.41 13.66
C HIS A 172 -19.78 -14.50 12.18
N PRO A 173 -18.91 -14.96 11.26
CA PRO A 173 -19.32 -15.23 9.89
C PRO A 173 -19.97 -16.62 9.83
N SER A 174 -21.28 -16.69 9.62
CA SER A 174 -21.97 -17.96 9.34
C SER A 174 -22.41 -17.99 7.88
N VAL A 175 -21.68 -18.75 7.05
CA VAL A 175 -22.05 -19.00 5.64
C VAL A 175 -22.37 -20.49 5.50
N PHE A 176 -23.60 -20.79 5.07
CA PHE A 176 -24.06 -22.18 4.88
C PHE A 176 -23.48 -22.76 3.59
N GLY A 177 -22.87 -23.95 3.65
CA GLY A 177 -22.40 -24.68 2.46
C GLY A 177 -21.00 -24.31 1.92
N HIS A 178 -20.11 -23.78 2.76
CA HIS A 178 -18.77 -23.36 2.33
C HIS A 178 -17.86 -24.56 2.02
N GLY A 179 -17.34 -24.62 0.79
CA GLY A 179 -16.31 -25.56 0.34
C GLY A 179 -14.91 -25.08 0.72
N ASP A 180 -14.09 -26.00 1.19
CA ASP A 180 -12.95 -25.73 2.07
C ASP A 180 -11.84 -24.84 1.49
N ASN A 181 -11.43 -23.84 2.29
CA ASN A 181 -10.17 -23.08 2.16
C ASN A 181 -8.92 -23.97 2.09
N SER A 182 -9.07 -25.27 2.35
CA SER A 182 -8.01 -26.29 2.31
C SER A 182 -7.33 -26.38 0.95
N PHE A 183 -8.02 -26.17 -0.18
CA PHE A 183 -7.41 -26.32 -1.50
C PHE A 183 -6.43 -25.18 -1.83
N ARG A 184 -6.74 -23.94 -1.46
CA ARG A 184 -5.86 -22.78 -1.66
C ARG A 184 -4.59 -22.88 -0.81
N LEU A 185 -4.77 -23.24 0.46
CA LEU A 185 -3.66 -23.49 1.38
C LEU A 185 -2.77 -24.65 0.90
N LEU A 186 -3.38 -25.74 0.44
CA LEU A 186 -2.65 -26.90 -0.11
C LEU A 186 -1.79 -26.49 -1.32
N PHE A 187 -2.35 -25.69 -2.23
CA PHE A 187 -1.63 -25.20 -3.39
C PHE A 187 -0.41 -24.36 -2.99
N ASP A 188 -0.57 -23.42 -2.06
CA ASP A 188 0.54 -22.57 -1.60
C ASP A 188 1.65 -23.40 -0.91
N VAL A 189 1.29 -24.41 -0.12
CA VAL A 189 2.27 -25.34 0.49
C VAL A 189 3.03 -26.12 -0.58
N VAL A 190 2.35 -26.62 -1.63
CA VAL A 190 3.01 -27.31 -2.75
C VAL A 190 3.97 -26.38 -3.48
N VAL A 191 3.58 -25.14 -3.73
CA VAL A 191 4.46 -24.12 -4.34
C VAL A 191 5.72 -23.91 -3.49
N ILE A 192 5.57 -23.73 -2.17
CA ILE A 192 6.71 -23.55 -1.26
C ILE A 192 7.66 -24.76 -1.31
N LEU A 193 7.12 -25.99 -1.28
CA LEU A 193 7.94 -27.20 -1.32
C LEU A 193 8.71 -27.34 -2.64
N THR A 194 8.07 -27.07 -3.77
CA THR A 194 8.71 -27.12 -5.09
C THR A 194 9.81 -26.05 -5.23
N CYS A 195 9.57 -24.82 -4.79
CA CYS A 195 10.56 -23.75 -4.77
C CYS A 195 11.73 -24.05 -3.81
N ALA A 196 11.46 -24.59 -2.63
CA ALA A 196 12.51 -24.97 -1.68
C ALA A 196 13.41 -26.08 -2.24
N PHE A 197 12.84 -27.07 -2.92
CA PHE A 197 13.61 -28.12 -3.59
C PHE A 197 14.46 -27.55 -4.73
N SER A 198 13.89 -26.69 -5.58
CA SER A 198 14.63 -25.96 -6.64
C SER A 198 15.79 -25.16 -6.06
N PHE A 199 15.54 -24.37 -5.01
CA PHE A 199 16.55 -23.55 -4.36
C PHE A 199 17.71 -24.39 -3.85
N LEU A 200 17.43 -25.53 -3.19
CA LEU A 200 18.48 -26.42 -2.68
C LEU A 200 19.34 -27.02 -3.80
N LEU A 201 18.74 -27.43 -4.92
CA LEU A 201 19.48 -27.96 -6.07
C LEU A 201 20.31 -26.87 -6.77
N CYS A 202 19.76 -25.67 -6.93
CA CYS A 202 20.45 -24.53 -7.53
C CYS A 202 21.59 -24.04 -6.64
N ALA A 203 21.37 -23.92 -5.32
CA ALA A 203 22.38 -23.54 -4.35
C ALA A 203 23.55 -24.55 -4.33
N ARG A 204 23.27 -25.87 -4.38
CA ARG A 204 24.30 -26.90 -4.52
C ARG A 204 25.12 -26.75 -5.81
N SER A 205 24.46 -26.44 -6.91
CA SER A 205 25.11 -26.23 -8.21
C SER A 205 26.01 -24.99 -8.20
N LEU A 206 25.54 -23.88 -7.62
CA LEU A 206 26.32 -22.65 -7.44
C LEU A 206 27.52 -22.86 -6.49
N LEU A 207 27.33 -23.59 -5.40
CA LEU A 207 28.40 -23.89 -4.45
C LEU A 207 29.53 -24.68 -5.11
N ARG A 208 29.20 -25.67 -5.95
CA ARG A 208 30.20 -26.41 -6.75
C ARG A 208 30.92 -25.48 -7.73
N GLY A 209 30.19 -24.58 -8.40
CA GLY A 209 30.78 -23.57 -9.29
C GLY A 209 31.77 -22.65 -8.56
N PHE A 210 31.41 -22.19 -7.36
CA PHE A 210 32.28 -21.34 -6.53
C PHE A 210 33.51 -22.09 -6.02
N LEU A 211 33.35 -23.35 -5.62
CA LEU A 211 34.47 -24.19 -5.19
C LEU A 211 35.49 -24.39 -6.32
N LEU A 212 35.00 -24.72 -7.52
CA LEU A 212 35.82 -24.86 -8.74
C LEU A 212 36.54 -23.56 -9.08
N GLN A 213 35.85 -22.42 -9.01
CA GLN A 213 36.44 -21.11 -9.24
C GLN A 213 37.57 -20.83 -8.25
N ASN A 214 37.38 -21.12 -6.96
CA ASN A 214 38.41 -20.89 -5.94
C ASN A 214 39.63 -21.79 -6.13
N GLU A 215 39.43 -23.05 -6.53
CA GLU A 215 40.51 -23.97 -6.85
C GLU A 215 41.29 -23.54 -8.10
N PHE A 216 40.59 -23.09 -9.15
CA PHE A 216 41.21 -22.56 -10.36
C PHE A 216 42.03 -21.29 -10.11
N VAL A 217 41.50 -20.34 -9.33
CA VAL A 217 42.23 -19.12 -8.94
C VAL A 217 43.49 -19.46 -8.14
N ARG A 218 43.39 -20.44 -7.23
CA ARG A 218 44.53 -20.90 -6.43
C ARG A 218 45.60 -21.58 -7.30
N PHE A 219 45.18 -22.38 -8.27
CA PHE A 219 46.08 -23.03 -9.25
C PHE A 219 46.79 -22.00 -10.13
N MET A 220 46.06 -21.05 -10.72
CA MET A 220 46.60 -20.01 -11.59
C MET A 220 47.60 -19.10 -10.87
N ARG A 221 47.31 -18.74 -9.62
CA ARG A 221 48.26 -17.98 -8.78
C ARG A 221 49.56 -18.74 -8.54
N ARG A 222 49.51 -20.06 -8.30
CA ARG A 222 50.70 -20.88 -8.02
C ARG A 222 51.53 -21.20 -9.27
N GLN A 223 50.90 -21.49 -10.39
CA GLN A 223 51.59 -21.95 -11.60
C GLN A 223 52.00 -20.80 -12.54
N ARG A 224 51.19 -19.73 -12.64
CA ARG A 224 51.43 -18.62 -13.57
C ARG A 224 51.68 -17.27 -12.90
N GLY A 225 51.53 -17.15 -11.57
CA GLY A 225 51.75 -15.88 -10.84
C GLY A 225 50.77 -14.76 -11.18
N GLN A 226 49.77 -15.02 -12.04
CA GLN A 226 48.78 -14.02 -12.46
C GLN A 226 47.62 -13.93 -11.47
N VAL A 227 47.15 -12.70 -11.25
CA VAL A 227 45.97 -12.41 -10.42
C VAL A 227 44.78 -12.18 -11.35
N ILE A 228 43.81 -13.10 -11.32
CA ILE A 228 42.61 -13.06 -12.17
C ILE A 228 41.65 -11.97 -11.70
N SER A 229 41.10 -11.19 -12.64
CA SER A 229 40.15 -10.10 -12.41
C SER A 229 38.76 -10.61 -11.97
N LEU A 230 37.93 -9.72 -11.40
CA LEU A 230 36.57 -10.09 -10.95
C LEU A 230 35.62 -10.44 -12.11
N TRP A 231 35.83 -9.88 -13.30
CA TRP A 231 35.01 -10.12 -14.48
C TRP A 231 35.22 -11.52 -15.07
N GLU A 232 36.48 -11.96 -15.16
CA GLU A 232 36.83 -13.34 -15.55
C GLU A 232 36.32 -14.36 -14.53
N ARG A 233 36.23 -13.97 -13.24
CA ARG A 233 35.61 -14.78 -12.21
C ARG A 233 34.09 -14.91 -12.42
N LEU A 234 33.40 -13.82 -12.76
CA LEU A 234 31.94 -13.84 -13.01
C LEU A 234 31.57 -14.74 -14.20
N GLU A 235 32.45 -14.93 -15.18
CA GLU A 235 32.23 -15.85 -16.30
C GLU A 235 32.13 -17.33 -15.88
N PHE A 236 32.80 -17.71 -14.78
CA PHE A 236 32.68 -19.05 -14.18
C PHE A 236 31.32 -19.28 -13.49
N VAL A 237 30.61 -18.21 -13.12
CA VAL A 237 29.33 -18.33 -12.41
C VAL A 237 28.18 -18.23 -13.42
N ASN A 238 27.41 -19.31 -13.54
CA ASN A 238 26.28 -19.35 -14.46
C ASN A 238 25.14 -18.43 -13.98
N GLY A 239 24.97 -17.29 -14.64
CA GLY A 239 23.94 -16.28 -14.34
C GLY A 239 22.50 -16.82 -14.33
N TRP A 240 22.21 -17.89 -15.08
CA TRP A 240 20.90 -18.53 -15.06
C TRP A 240 20.55 -19.12 -13.70
N TYR A 241 21.53 -19.70 -12.98
CA TYR A 241 21.28 -20.22 -11.63
C TYR A 241 21.09 -19.10 -10.61
N ILE A 242 21.77 -17.95 -10.77
CA ILE A 242 21.53 -16.77 -9.93
C ILE A 242 20.09 -16.26 -10.12
N LEU A 243 19.63 -16.20 -11.37
CA LEU A 243 18.28 -15.76 -11.72
C LEU A 243 17.22 -16.68 -11.11
N LEU A 244 17.40 -18.01 -11.21
CA LEU A 244 16.51 -18.99 -10.60
C LEU A 244 16.50 -18.90 -9.07
N VAL A 245 17.66 -18.76 -8.42
CA VAL A 245 17.75 -18.59 -6.97
C VAL A 245 17.04 -17.31 -6.51
N THR A 246 17.18 -16.22 -7.25
CA THR A 246 16.51 -14.95 -6.95
C THR A 246 14.99 -15.10 -7.05
N SER A 247 14.52 -15.78 -8.11
CA SER A 247 13.10 -16.07 -8.30
C SER A 247 12.52 -16.96 -7.20
N ASP A 248 13.25 -17.98 -6.76
CA ASP A 248 12.81 -18.87 -5.68
C ASP A 248 12.65 -18.11 -4.35
N VAL A 249 13.60 -17.21 -4.02
CA VAL A 249 13.50 -16.36 -2.82
C VAL A 249 12.30 -15.42 -2.88
N LEU A 250 12.05 -14.80 -4.04
CA LEU A 250 10.88 -13.93 -4.25
C LEU A 250 9.57 -14.71 -4.17
N THR A 251 9.52 -15.95 -4.67
CA THR A 251 8.32 -16.80 -4.61
C THR A 251 8.05 -17.28 -3.19
N ILE A 252 9.08 -17.71 -2.44
CA ILE A 252 8.93 -18.13 -1.04
C ILE A 252 8.49 -16.95 -0.16
N SER A 253 9.11 -15.78 -0.32
CA SER A 253 8.71 -14.58 0.44
C SER A 253 7.30 -14.10 0.07
N GLY A 254 6.94 -14.12 -1.22
CA GLY A 254 5.60 -13.76 -1.70
C GLY A 254 4.50 -14.71 -1.21
N THR A 255 4.77 -16.02 -1.18
CA THR A 255 3.81 -17.03 -0.68
C THR A 255 3.64 -16.96 0.84
N ILE A 256 4.70 -16.73 1.61
CA ILE A 256 4.59 -16.48 3.06
C ILE A 256 3.76 -15.22 3.33
N MET A 257 3.99 -14.14 2.57
CA MET A 257 3.19 -12.92 2.68
C MET A 257 1.72 -13.17 2.33
N LYS A 258 1.45 -13.94 1.27
CA LYS A 258 0.09 -14.32 0.86
C LYS A 258 -0.63 -15.09 1.97
N ILE A 259 0.02 -16.08 2.58
CA ILE A 259 -0.52 -16.80 3.74
C ILE A 259 -0.77 -15.84 4.92
N GLY A 260 0.12 -14.86 5.14
CA GLY A 260 -0.06 -13.82 6.17
C GLY A 260 -1.27 -12.90 5.92
N ILE A 261 -1.59 -12.63 4.66
CA ILE A 261 -2.78 -11.89 4.23
C ILE A 261 -4.04 -12.75 4.40
N GLU A 262 -4.01 -14.01 4.01
CA GLU A 262 -5.11 -14.96 4.23
C GLU A 262 -5.36 -15.20 5.73
N ALA A 263 -4.30 -15.19 6.54
CA ALA A 263 -4.35 -15.20 8.01
C ALA A 263 -4.64 -13.81 8.62
N LYS A 264 -4.87 -12.78 7.80
CA LYS A 264 -5.28 -11.40 8.15
C LYS A 264 -4.40 -10.70 9.19
N ASN A 265 -3.13 -11.12 9.28
CA ASN A 265 -2.11 -10.45 10.10
C ASN A 265 -1.44 -9.29 9.36
N LEU A 266 -1.53 -9.27 8.03
CA LEU A 266 -0.91 -8.29 7.14
C LEU A 266 -1.91 -7.84 6.07
N ALA A 267 -1.87 -6.56 5.68
CA ALA A 267 -2.80 -5.97 4.70
C ALA A 267 -2.08 -5.40 3.45
N SER A 268 -0.82 -5.80 3.21
CA SER A 268 0.02 -5.25 2.13
C SER A 268 -0.06 -6.08 0.85
N TYR A 269 -1.19 -6.01 0.14
CA TYR A 269 -1.40 -6.71 -1.14
C TYR A 269 -0.43 -6.26 -2.24
N ASP A 270 -0.06 -4.98 -2.27
CA ASP A 270 0.84 -4.42 -3.29
C ASP A 270 2.21 -5.09 -3.27
N VAL A 271 2.78 -5.26 -2.08
CA VAL A 271 4.09 -5.90 -1.89
C VAL A 271 4.03 -7.38 -2.29
N CYS A 272 2.98 -8.08 -1.89
CA CYS A 272 2.78 -9.49 -2.28
C CYS A 272 2.66 -9.65 -3.80
N SER A 273 1.89 -8.77 -4.44
CA SER A 273 1.69 -8.75 -5.89
C SER A 273 2.99 -8.49 -6.65
N ILE A 274 3.82 -7.53 -6.18
CA ILE A 274 5.14 -7.27 -6.78
C ILE A 274 6.08 -8.47 -6.60
N LEU A 275 6.13 -9.07 -5.41
CA LEU A 275 7.01 -10.22 -5.15
C LEU A 275 6.65 -11.43 -6.03
N LEU A 276 5.38 -11.83 -6.08
CA LEU A 276 4.92 -12.97 -6.90
C LEU A 276 4.95 -12.64 -8.41
N GLY A 277 4.65 -11.40 -8.79
CA GLY A 277 4.70 -10.95 -10.18
C GLY A 277 6.13 -10.91 -10.74
N THR A 278 7.07 -10.37 -9.97
CA THR A 278 8.49 -10.35 -10.36
C THR A 278 9.09 -11.75 -10.36
N SER A 279 8.72 -12.60 -9.39
CA SER A 279 9.23 -13.96 -9.35
C SER A 279 8.81 -14.76 -10.58
N THR A 280 7.53 -14.72 -10.95
CA THR A 280 6.99 -15.40 -12.13
C THR A 280 7.61 -14.89 -13.44
N LEU A 281 7.83 -13.58 -13.56
CA LEU A 281 8.55 -13.01 -14.72
C LEU A 281 9.96 -13.58 -14.83
N LEU A 282 10.70 -13.69 -13.72
CA LEU A 282 12.03 -14.30 -13.70
C LEU A 282 11.96 -15.80 -14.01
N VAL A 283 10.96 -16.55 -13.53
CA VAL A 283 10.78 -17.97 -13.91
C VAL A 283 10.61 -18.09 -15.42
N TRP A 284 9.77 -17.25 -16.04
CA TRP A 284 9.55 -17.24 -17.49
C TRP A 284 10.81 -16.90 -18.28
N VAL A 285 11.60 -15.92 -17.83
CA VAL A 285 12.93 -15.66 -18.40
C VAL A 285 13.82 -16.89 -18.24
N GLY A 286 13.77 -17.58 -17.09
CA GLY A 286 14.46 -18.84 -16.85
C GLY A 286 14.11 -19.96 -17.84
N VAL A 287 12.90 -19.97 -18.42
CA VAL A 287 12.51 -20.93 -19.47
C VAL A 287 13.38 -20.78 -20.72
N ILE A 288 13.84 -19.56 -21.04
CA ILE A 288 14.75 -19.29 -22.16
C ILE A 288 16.02 -20.13 -22.07
N ARG A 289 16.51 -20.43 -20.85
CA ARG A 289 17.66 -21.32 -20.63
C ARG A 289 17.46 -22.67 -21.33
N TYR A 290 16.27 -23.26 -21.28
CA TYR A 290 16.00 -24.55 -21.90
C TYR A 290 15.99 -24.46 -23.43
N LEU A 291 15.61 -23.30 -23.98
CA LEU A 291 15.67 -23.06 -25.43
C LEU A 291 17.12 -22.96 -25.96
N THR A 292 18.08 -22.56 -25.11
CA THR A 292 19.50 -22.50 -25.51
C THR A 292 20.16 -23.85 -25.78
N PHE A 293 19.51 -24.95 -25.38
CA PHE A 293 19.93 -26.30 -25.72
C PHE A 293 19.85 -26.57 -27.23
N PHE A 294 18.91 -25.92 -27.92
CA PHE A 294 18.78 -26.03 -29.36
C PHE A 294 19.74 -25.06 -30.05
N HIS A 295 20.62 -25.61 -30.89
CA HIS A 295 21.67 -24.85 -31.59
C HIS A 295 21.13 -23.64 -32.37
N LYS A 296 19.92 -23.75 -32.93
CA LYS A 296 19.26 -22.67 -33.70
C LYS A 296 18.93 -21.43 -32.85
N TYR A 297 18.51 -21.60 -31.59
CA TYR A 297 18.10 -20.51 -30.71
C TYR A 297 19.28 -19.93 -29.90
N ASN A 298 20.32 -20.74 -29.65
CA ASN A 298 21.54 -20.31 -28.95
C ASN A 298 22.28 -19.18 -29.69
N VAL A 299 22.36 -19.24 -31.03
CA VAL A 299 22.99 -18.21 -31.86
C VAL A 299 22.30 -16.85 -31.73
N SER A 300 20.96 -16.86 -31.73
CA SER A 300 20.15 -15.64 -31.60
C SER A 300 20.26 -15.03 -30.19
N LEU A 301 20.31 -15.86 -29.15
CA LEU A 301 20.46 -15.38 -27.77
C LEU A 301 21.86 -14.80 -27.50
N ARG A 302 22.93 -15.37 -28.05
CA ARG A 302 24.27 -14.78 -27.96
C ARG A 302 24.35 -13.42 -28.64
N HIS A 303 23.65 -13.23 -29.76
CA HIS A 303 23.53 -11.92 -30.40
C HIS A 303 22.83 -10.91 -29.49
N ALA A 304 21.72 -11.30 -28.85
CA ALA A 304 21.03 -10.42 -27.90
C ALA A 304 21.91 -10.06 -26.69
N GLY A 305 22.59 -11.05 -26.09
CA GLY A 305 23.52 -10.84 -24.97
C GLY A 305 24.72 -9.97 -25.33
N GLY A 306 25.25 -10.10 -26.55
CA GLY A 306 26.33 -9.25 -27.06
C GLY A 306 25.89 -7.83 -27.41
N ALA A 307 24.63 -7.63 -27.80
CA ALA A 307 24.08 -6.31 -28.15
C ALA A 307 23.67 -5.47 -26.92
N LEU A 308 23.33 -6.09 -25.79
CA LEU A 308 22.96 -5.42 -24.54
C LEU A 308 23.99 -4.38 -24.02
N PRO A 309 25.29 -4.71 -23.89
CA PRO A 309 26.28 -3.73 -23.45
C PRO A 309 26.49 -2.61 -24.48
N ALA A 310 26.40 -2.91 -25.78
CA ALA A 310 26.51 -1.91 -26.85
C ALA A 310 25.31 -0.94 -26.87
N ALA A 311 24.10 -1.42 -26.63
CA ALA A 311 22.90 -0.58 -26.52
C ALA A 311 22.93 0.29 -25.25
N ALA A 312 23.45 -0.23 -24.13
CA ALA A 312 23.60 0.53 -22.89
C ALA A 312 24.67 1.63 -22.96
N THR A 313 25.63 1.52 -23.88
CA THR A 313 26.67 2.54 -24.11
C THR A 313 26.36 3.47 -25.28
N CYS A 314 25.26 3.29 -26.01
CA CYS A 314 24.84 4.25 -27.02
C CYS A 314 24.57 5.62 -26.36
N PRO A 315 25.38 6.67 -26.64
CA PRO A 315 25.09 7.99 -26.13
C PRO A 315 23.78 8.47 -26.73
N VAL A 316 22.88 8.98 -25.88
CA VAL A 316 21.68 9.70 -26.29
C VAL A 316 22.14 10.84 -27.20
N ILE A 317 21.89 10.70 -28.51
CA ILE A 317 22.17 11.75 -29.50
C ILE A 317 21.37 12.98 -29.05
N PRO A 318 22.01 14.14 -28.76
CA PRO A 318 21.26 15.33 -28.42
C PRO A 318 20.38 15.70 -29.62
N THR A 319 19.08 15.78 -29.39
CA THR A 319 18.14 16.31 -30.38
C THR A 319 18.60 17.71 -30.79
N PRO A 320 18.72 18.02 -32.09
CA PRO A 320 19.13 19.35 -32.53
C PRO A 320 18.07 20.35 -32.08
N THR A 321 18.48 21.35 -31.29
CA THR A 321 17.65 22.49 -30.94
C THR A 321 17.16 23.17 -32.21
N PRO A 322 15.84 23.41 -32.37
CA PRO A 322 15.34 24.18 -33.49
C PRO A 322 15.91 25.60 -33.43
N ARG A 323 16.35 26.09 -34.59
CA ARG A 323 17.01 27.39 -34.81
C ARG A 323 16.21 28.58 -34.29
#